data_AF-A0A2I0PSS9-F1
#
_entry.id   AF-A0A2I0PSS9-F1
#
_cell.length_a   1.000
_cell.length_b   1.000
_cell.length_c   1.000
_cell.angle_alpha   90.00
_cell.angle_beta   90.00
_cell.angle_gamma   90.00
#
_symmetry.space_group_name_H-M   'P 1'
#
loop_
_entity.id
_entity.type
_entity.pdbx_description
1 polymer ?
#
loop_
_entity_poly.entity_id
_entity_poly.type
_entity_poly.pdbx_seq_one_letter_code
_entity_poly.pdbx_strand_id
1 'polypeptide(L)'
;MGDISRRALHHHRALSSARSDLEIVPMGKLITLQRDFLITKRSISMKNPGTPVYHPVSLNRDYLAGKMLDRYAEAHPKTWQAFSPHRRTRIRAEFMDMIGSLQESLATGSPAFLIDYTCHQQSRFAARHLPGELAVSYLGVLKDILAQELPPDYREHVGAFVKKAVSALKSPAKSDPCMAPETSLSTVARSFLDAILAADRDRADAIIDEALASGTTVHDIYLGVFQPVLRETGKLWQQNEATVAQEHYVTGTIHQIMGRMHDRVAGSGRKITQKKSVVAASVGEELHDIGIRMVADFFEMDGWEVYYTGANTPVKCILDAVKDRKADAVALSITMPSRLPDVQYLIRSLRADAGTAHVKIIIGGYPFAILPDLWKQVGADSYAAGADDAVATANRLIAGKR
;
A
#
# COMPACT_ATOMS: atom_id res chain seq x y z
N MET A 1 -41.55 15.28 -15.15
CA MET A 1 -40.35 15.66 -14.36
C MET A 1 -40.70 16.47 -13.10
N GLY A 2 -41.73 16.07 -12.33
CA GLY A 2 -42.17 16.84 -11.14
C GLY A 2 -42.35 16.03 -9.86
N ASP A 3 -42.16 14.70 -9.90
CA ASP A 3 -42.56 13.81 -8.79
C ASP A 3 -41.39 13.00 -8.17
N ILE A 4 -40.22 13.01 -8.80
CA ILE A 4 -39.01 12.37 -8.26
C ILE A 4 -38.29 13.30 -7.26
N SER A 5 -38.41 14.62 -7.44
CA SER A 5 -37.78 15.62 -6.55
C SER A 5 -38.50 15.80 -5.20
N ARG A 6 -39.78 15.40 -5.06
CA ARG A 6 -40.49 15.51 -3.76
C ARG A 6 -40.20 14.36 -2.80
N ARG A 7 -39.84 13.17 -3.29
CA ARG A 7 -39.44 12.02 -2.44
C ARG A 7 -38.04 12.16 -1.84
N ALA A 8 -37.11 12.85 -2.52
CA ALA A 8 -35.78 13.13 -1.98
C ALA A 8 -35.79 14.17 -0.84
N LEU A 9 -36.71 15.13 -0.87
CA LEU A 9 -36.84 16.18 0.15
C LEU A 9 -37.49 15.70 1.47
N HIS A 10 -38.28 14.62 1.44
CA HIS A 10 -38.85 14.03 2.66
C HIS A 10 -37.87 13.12 3.42
N HIS A 11 -36.90 12.50 2.76
CA HIS A 11 -35.83 11.74 3.45
C HIS A 11 -34.79 12.64 4.11
N HIS A 12 -34.57 13.86 3.60
CA HIS A 12 -33.63 14.79 4.23
C HIS A 12 -34.17 15.47 5.50
N ARG A 13 -35.50 15.56 5.67
CA ARG A 13 -36.14 16.07 6.91
C ARG A 13 -36.27 15.03 8.02
N ALA A 14 -36.30 13.73 7.71
CA ALA A 14 -36.33 12.66 8.71
C ALA A 14 -34.97 12.43 9.40
N LEU A 15 -33.86 12.88 8.79
CA LEU A 15 -32.53 12.86 9.40
C LEU A 15 -32.19 14.15 10.19
N SER A 16 -33.08 15.15 10.15
CA SER A 16 -32.92 16.44 10.83
C SER A 16 -33.64 16.52 12.18
N SER A 17 -34.48 15.54 12.54
CA SER A 17 -35.25 15.54 13.80
C SER A 17 -34.81 14.49 14.82
N ALA A 18 -33.65 13.86 14.62
CA ALA A 18 -33.02 12.95 15.60
C ALA A 18 -31.81 13.61 16.31
N ARG A 19 -31.79 14.94 16.38
CA ARG A 19 -30.80 15.75 17.12
C ARG A 19 -31.49 16.52 18.25
N SER A 20 -31.99 15.82 19.25
CA SER A 20 -32.40 16.42 20.51
C SER A 20 -32.69 15.32 21.54
N ASP A 21 -31.65 14.62 22.00
CA ASP A 21 -31.62 13.87 23.27
C ASP A 21 -30.20 13.30 23.51
N LEU A 22 -29.22 14.19 23.61
CA LEU A 22 -27.90 13.87 24.16
C LEU A 22 -27.69 14.78 25.37
N GLU A 23 -28.02 14.24 26.54
CA GLU A 23 -27.75 14.86 27.84
C GLU A 23 -26.27 15.24 27.93
N ILE A 24 -26.05 16.51 28.30
CA ILE A 24 -24.74 17.06 28.62
C ILE A 24 -24.31 16.45 29.96
N VAL A 25 -23.44 15.45 29.93
CA VAL A 25 -22.80 14.90 31.14
C VAL A 25 -21.63 15.81 31.55
N PRO A 26 -21.51 16.23 32.83
CA PRO A 26 -20.56 17.26 33.24
C PRO A 26 -19.10 16.83 33.12
N MET A 27 -18.25 17.79 32.73
CA MET A 27 -16.79 17.79 32.86
C MET A 27 -16.39 17.49 34.32
N GLY A 28 -16.14 16.22 34.63
CA GLY A 28 -15.81 15.85 36.01
C GLY A 28 -15.61 14.37 36.30
N LYS A 29 -15.32 13.52 35.31
CA LYS A 29 -14.81 12.15 35.51
C LYS A 29 -13.93 11.70 34.32
N LEU A 30 -12.83 12.44 34.07
CA LEU A 30 -11.69 11.90 33.31
C LEU A 30 -10.91 10.99 34.27
N ILE A 31 -11.39 9.75 34.40
CA ILE A 31 -10.64 8.68 35.05
C ILE A 31 -9.49 8.32 34.10
N THR A 32 -8.29 8.57 34.60
CA THR A 32 -6.98 8.16 34.11
C THR A 32 -7.00 6.84 33.31
N LEU A 33 -6.90 6.92 31.98
CA LEU A 33 -6.64 5.79 31.09
C LEU A 33 -5.46 6.13 30.16
N GLN A 34 -4.30 6.38 30.76
CA GLN A 34 -3.01 6.44 30.08
C GLN A 34 -2.07 5.42 30.73
N ARG A 35 -2.14 4.14 30.32
CA ARG A 35 -1.06 3.13 30.52
C ARG A 35 -1.32 1.76 29.87
N ASP A 36 -2.55 1.41 29.51
CA ASP A 36 -2.89 0.00 29.21
C ASP A 36 -2.88 -0.45 27.73
N PHE A 37 -2.24 0.30 26.82
CA PHE A 37 -2.06 -0.13 25.41
C PHE A 37 -0.60 -0.45 25.04
N LEU A 38 0.20 -0.91 26.01
CA LEU A 38 1.45 -1.59 25.72
C LEU A 38 1.15 -3.05 25.36
N ILE A 39 0.91 -3.30 24.08
CA ILE A 39 0.87 -4.62 23.43
C ILE A 39 -0.32 -5.48 23.91
N THR A 40 -1.28 -5.78 23.03
CA THR A 40 -2.21 -6.89 23.28
C THR A 40 -1.40 -8.18 23.47
N LYS A 41 -1.33 -8.65 24.72
CA LYS A 41 -0.64 -9.89 25.13
C LYS A 41 -1.14 -11.08 24.30
N ARG A 42 -0.44 -11.40 23.22
CA ARG A 42 -0.19 -12.78 22.82
C ARG A 42 1.31 -12.96 22.79
N SER A 43 1.80 -13.81 23.69
CA SER A 43 3.14 -14.38 23.62
C SER A 43 3.35 -14.91 22.20
N ILE A 44 4.34 -14.36 21.49
CA ILE A 44 4.80 -14.97 20.25
C ILE A 44 5.56 -16.23 20.69
N SER A 45 4.85 -17.35 20.81
CA SER A 45 5.50 -18.66 20.91
C SER A 45 6.03 -19.02 19.51
N MET A 46 7.24 -18.55 19.18
CA MET A 46 7.95 -18.98 17.95
C MET A 46 8.48 -20.42 18.06
N LYS A 47 7.77 -21.32 18.74
CA LYS A 47 8.20 -22.71 19.01
C LYS A 47 7.58 -23.77 18.09
N ASN A 48 6.86 -23.40 17.04
CA ASN A 48 6.36 -24.38 16.06
C ASN A 48 7.21 -24.36 14.78
N PRO A 49 7.83 -25.49 14.40
CA PRO A 49 8.58 -25.63 13.13
C PRO A 49 7.65 -25.80 11.92
N GLY A 50 6.52 -25.10 11.91
CA GLY A 50 5.61 -24.99 10.78
C GLY A 50 5.94 -23.78 9.90
N THR A 51 5.29 -23.69 8.73
CA THR A 51 5.39 -22.52 7.83
C THR A 51 5.23 -21.22 8.63
N PRO A 52 6.17 -20.26 8.52
CA PRO A 52 6.10 -19.02 9.29
C PRO A 52 4.76 -18.33 9.04
N VAL A 53 4.04 -17.96 10.10
CA VAL A 53 2.71 -17.34 10.04
C VAL A 53 2.86 -15.86 10.36
N TYR A 54 2.17 -15.01 9.61
CA TYR A 54 2.11 -13.58 9.91
C TYR A 54 1.33 -13.37 11.21
N HIS A 55 1.93 -12.68 12.17
CA HIS A 55 1.35 -12.42 13.49
C HIS A 55 1.22 -10.91 13.71
N PRO A 56 0.03 -10.32 13.51
CA PRO A 56 -0.15 -8.88 13.68
C PRO A 56 0.39 -8.39 15.03
N VAL A 57 1.25 -7.38 14.97
CA VAL A 57 1.76 -6.66 16.14
C VAL A 57 1.10 -5.28 16.14
N SER A 58 0.78 -4.76 17.32
CA SER A 58 0.23 -3.41 17.47
C SER A 58 1.08 -2.63 18.47
N LEU A 59 1.80 -1.63 17.97
CA LEU A 59 2.60 -0.70 18.77
C LEU A 59 1.85 0.64 18.90
N ASN A 60 1.91 1.26 20.07
CA ASN A 60 1.40 2.63 20.24
C ASN A 60 2.37 3.62 19.59
N ARG A 61 2.23 3.78 18.26
CA ARG A 61 3.11 4.60 17.40
C ARG A 61 3.22 6.04 17.90
N ASP A 62 2.11 6.62 18.35
CA ASP A 62 2.05 8.01 18.77
C ASP A 62 2.84 8.25 20.07
N TYR A 63 2.60 7.41 21.08
CA TYR A 63 3.33 7.44 22.35
C TYR A 63 4.83 7.20 22.15
N LEU A 64 5.20 6.16 21.41
CA LEU A 64 6.60 5.81 21.16
C LEU A 64 7.31 6.90 20.35
N ALA A 65 6.66 7.49 19.34
CA ALA A 65 7.23 8.59 18.57
C ALA A 65 7.46 9.83 19.44
N GLY A 66 6.56 10.13 20.39
CA GLY A 66 6.75 11.19 21.38
C GLY A 66 8.00 10.96 22.23
N LYS A 67 8.15 9.77 22.81
CA LYS A 67 9.34 9.38 23.59
C LYS A 67 10.63 9.46 22.78
N MET A 68 10.60 9.01 21.53
CA MET A 68 11.74 9.12 20.62
C MET A 68 12.08 10.58 20.31
N LEU A 69 11.08 11.45 20.16
CA LEU A 69 11.29 12.87 19.93
C LEU A 69 11.99 13.55 21.11
N ASP A 70 11.53 13.28 22.33
CA ASP A 70 12.13 13.79 23.55
C ASP A 70 13.58 13.34 23.69
N ARG A 71 13.84 12.04 23.51
CA ARG A 71 15.20 11.47 23.56
C ARG A 71 16.11 12.04 22.47
N TYR A 72 15.59 12.25 21.26
CA TYR A 72 16.37 12.87 20.19
C TYR A 72 16.74 14.32 20.51
N ALA A 73 15.80 15.08 21.08
CA ALA A 73 16.04 16.46 21.50
C ALA A 73 17.11 16.55 22.61
N GLU A 74 17.06 15.64 23.60
CA GLU A 74 18.05 15.52 24.67
C GLU A 74 19.45 15.16 24.14
N ALA A 75 19.52 14.22 23.20
CA ALA A 75 20.79 13.74 22.63
C ALA A 75 21.43 14.75 21.65
N HIS A 76 20.62 15.60 21.01
CA HIS A 76 21.08 16.52 19.96
C HIS A 76 20.59 17.98 20.16
N PRO A 77 20.91 18.62 21.31
CA PRO A 77 20.29 19.90 21.70
C PRO A 77 20.57 21.04 20.70
N LYS A 78 21.79 21.12 20.15
CA LYS A 78 22.17 22.16 19.17
C LYS A 78 21.38 22.01 17.87
N THR A 79 21.35 20.80 17.31
CA THR A 79 20.60 20.47 16.09
C THR A 79 19.10 20.68 16.28
N TRP A 80 18.58 20.28 17.44
CA TRP A 80 17.17 20.44 17.80
C TRP A 80 16.74 21.92 17.89
N GLN A 81 17.57 22.76 18.50
CA GLN A 81 17.33 24.20 18.59
C GLN A 81 17.32 24.86 17.21
N ALA A 82 18.15 24.39 16.27
CA ALA A 82 18.20 24.89 14.90
C ALA A 82 16.99 24.50 14.03
N PHE A 83 16.22 23.47 14.42
CA PHE A 83 15.04 23.04 13.66
C PHE A 83 13.83 23.95 13.83
N SER A 84 13.18 24.27 12.71
CA SER A 84 11.89 24.95 12.70
C SER A 84 10.79 24.10 13.35
N PRO A 85 9.69 24.70 13.85
CA PRO A 85 8.55 23.95 14.37
C PRO A 85 8.01 22.92 13.37
N HIS A 86 7.96 23.29 12.09
CA HIS A 86 7.55 22.38 11.02
C HIS A 86 8.47 21.16 10.90
N ARG A 87 9.80 21.34 10.97
CA ARG A 87 10.74 20.22 10.93
C ARG A 87 10.56 19.30 12.14
N ARG A 88 10.36 19.85 13.34
CA ARG A 88 10.11 19.05 14.56
C ARG A 88 8.85 18.19 14.43
N THR A 89 7.75 18.75 13.94
CA THR A 89 6.53 17.97 13.64
C THR A 89 6.80 16.89 12.59
N ARG A 90 7.61 17.18 11.56
CA ARG A 90 7.97 16.20 10.54
C ARG A 90 8.81 15.05 11.09
N ILE A 91 9.74 15.31 12.00
CA ILE A 91 10.55 14.26 12.67
C ILE A 91 9.66 13.30 13.43
N ARG A 92 8.66 13.83 14.16
CA ARG A 92 7.68 12.98 14.84
C ARG A 92 6.95 12.05 13.89
N ALA A 93 6.49 12.56 12.74
CA ALA A 93 5.87 11.72 11.70
C ALA A 93 6.85 10.67 11.14
N GLU A 94 8.10 11.04 10.89
CA GLU A 94 9.17 10.12 10.46
C GLU A 94 9.43 9.00 11.48
N PHE A 95 9.30 9.27 12.78
CA PHE A 95 9.34 8.25 13.83
C PHE A 95 8.10 7.36 13.83
N MET A 96 6.90 7.93 13.67
CA MET A 96 5.68 7.13 13.56
C MET A 96 5.75 6.15 12.38
N ASP A 97 6.26 6.57 11.23
CA ASP A 97 6.44 5.72 10.04
C ASP A 97 7.47 4.61 10.26
N MET A 98 8.57 4.94 10.94
CA MET A 98 9.61 3.97 11.30
C MET A 98 9.11 2.91 12.28
N ILE A 99 8.34 3.31 13.29
CA ILE A 99 7.70 2.38 14.24
C ILE A 99 6.68 1.50 13.51
N GLY A 100 5.95 2.05 12.53
CA GLY A 100 5.05 1.27 11.68
C GLY A 100 5.80 0.21 10.87
N SER A 101 6.94 0.58 10.28
CA SER A 101 7.79 -0.36 9.52
C SER A 101 8.40 -1.44 10.42
N LEU A 102 8.81 -1.07 11.65
CA LEU A 102 9.24 -2.04 12.65
C LEU A 102 8.12 -2.98 13.08
N GLN A 103 6.91 -2.48 13.27
CA GLN A 103 5.74 -3.28 13.64
C GLN A 103 5.52 -4.41 12.64
N GLU A 104 5.56 -4.10 11.34
CA GLU A 104 5.43 -5.12 10.29
C GLU A 104 6.61 -6.07 10.27
N SER A 105 7.84 -5.57 10.46
CA SER A 105 9.02 -6.43 10.62
C SER A 105 8.89 -7.43 11.78
N LEU A 106 8.35 -6.99 12.92
CA LEU A 106 8.07 -7.88 14.05
C LEU A 106 6.97 -8.88 13.72
N ALA A 107 5.92 -8.43 13.04
CA ALA A 107 4.79 -9.27 12.66
C ALA A 107 5.16 -10.38 11.67
N THR A 108 6.16 -10.16 10.82
CA THR A 108 6.66 -11.16 9.87
C THR A 108 7.90 -11.92 10.37
N GLY A 109 8.43 -11.56 11.54
CA GLY A 109 9.71 -12.08 12.04
C GLY A 109 10.92 -11.73 11.15
N SER A 110 10.83 -10.70 10.31
CA SER A 110 11.86 -10.34 9.33
C SER A 110 12.21 -8.86 9.40
N PRO A 111 13.50 -8.47 9.40
CA PRO A 111 13.91 -7.07 9.43
C PRO A 111 13.63 -6.32 8.10
N ALA A 112 13.11 -7.01 7.08
CA ALA A 112 13.04 -6.49 5.71
C ALA A 112 12.30 -5.15 5.59
N PHE A 113 11.14 -4.98 6.25
CA PHE A 113 10.38 -3.73 6.22
C PHE A 113 11.10 -2.57 6.91
N LEU A 114 11.73 -2.80 8.06
CA LEU A 114 12.55 -1.78 8.71
C LEU A 114 13.76 -1.39 7.84
N ILE A 115 14.46 -2.37 7.26
CA ILE A 115 15.59 -2.13 6.36
C ILE A 115 15.14 -1.28 5.18
N ASP A 116 14.09 -1.70 4.49
CA ASP A 116 13.50 -1.01 3.34
C ASP A 116 13.18 0.46 3.67
N TYR A 117 12.41 0.69 4.73
CA TYR A 117 12.08 2.04 5.18
C TYR A 117 13.32 2.89 5.46
N THR A 118 14.33 2.33 6.13
CA THR A 118 15.55 3.08 6.48
C THR A 118 16.39 3.44 5.26
N CYS A 119 16.48 2.56 4.26
CA CYS A 119 17.15 2.85 3.00
C CYS A 119 16.44 3.97 2.22
N HIS A 120 15.11 3.93 2.16
CA HIS A 120 14.31 5.02 1.58
C HIS A 120 14.48 6.32 2.37
N GLN A 121 14.49 6.26 3.71
CA GLN A 121 14.73 7.43 4.56
C GLN A 121 16.10 8.06 4.30
N GLN A 122 17.16 7.27 4.18
CA GLN A 122 18.51 7.77 3.86
C GLN A 122 18.53 8.47 2.49
N SER A 123 17.88 7.89 1.48
CA SER A 123 17.75 8.49 0.14
C SER A 123 17.00 9.83 0.20
N ARG A 124 15.92 9.90 0.98
CA ARG A 124 15.15 11.14 1.22
C ARG A 124 15.96 12.20 1.95
N PHE A 125 16.81 11.82 2.88
CA PHE A 125 17.71 12.75 3.57
C PHE A 125 18.77 13.29 2.63
N ALA A 126 19.40 12.44 1.82
CA ALA A 126 20.38 12.85 0.82
C ALA A 126 19.79 13.85 -0.19
N ALA A 127 18.59 13.59 -0.72
CA ALA A 127 17.89 14.49 -1.63
C ALA A 127 17.57 15.87 -1.03
N ARG A 128 17.50 15.97 0.30
CA ARG A 128 17.24 17.22 1.03
C ARG A 128 18.50 17.84 1.63
N HIS A 129 19.67 17.39 1.20
CA HIS A 129 20.97 17.80 1.73
C HIS A 129 21.09 17.66 3.26
N LEU A 130 20.39 16.69 3.84
CA LEU A 130 20.50 16.36 5.27
C LEU A 130 21.65 15.37 5.50
N PRO A 131 22.31 15.40 6.67
CA PRO A 131 23.41 14.48 6.98
C PRO A 131 22.97 13.01 6.92
N GLY A 132 23.74 12.17 6.22
CA GLY A 132 23.43 10.74 6.10
C GLY A 132 23.48 9.97 7.43
N GLU A 133 24.23 10.47 8.41
CA GLU A 133 24.30 9.97 9.79
C GLU A 133 22.98 10.11 10.56
N LEU A 134 22.05 10.95 10.10
CA LEU A 134 20.76 11.18 10.76
C LEU A 134 19.92 9.89 10.83
N ALA A 135 19.91 9.08 9.77
CA ALA A 135 19.18 7.81 9.75
C ALA A 135 19.74 6.81 10.79
N VAL A 136 21.06 6.81 11.00
CA VAL A 136 21.72 5.97 12.02
C VAL A 136 21.38 6.47 13.42
N SER A 137 21.41 7.79 13.65
CA SER A 137 20.98 8.39 14.93
C SER A 137 19.53 8.03 15.27
N TYR A 138 18.63 8.11 14.29
CA TYR A 138 17.22 7.76 14.45
C TYR A 138 17.01 6.30 14.86
N LEU A 139 17.74 5.37 14.24
CA LEU A 139 17.74 3.97 14.63
C LEU A 139 18.30 3.73 16.03
N GLY A 140 19.31 4.52 16.45
CA GLY A 140 19.83 4.51 17.82
C GLY A 140 18.77 4.89 18.84
N VAL A 141 18.07 6.01 18.60
CA VAL A 141 16.96 6.46 19.46
C VAL A 141 15.84 5.42 19.52
N LEU A 142 15.47 4.81 18.38
CA LEU A 142 14.47 3.74 18.32
C LEU A 142 14.87 2.57 19.22
N LYS A 143 16.11 2.09 19.11
CA LYS A 143 16.62 0.99 19.92
C LYS A 143 16.56 1.30 21.42
N ASP A 144 16.99 2.50 21.81
CA ASP A 144 17.06 2.89 23.22
C ASP A 144 15.67 2.99 23.87
N ILE A 145 14.70 3.58 23.16
CA ILE A 145 13.32 3.67 23.64
C ILE A 145 12.69 2.28 23.74
N LEU A 146 12.82 1.47 22.70
CA LEU A 146 12.18 0.15 22.68
C LEU A 146 12.80 -0.85 23.65
N ALA A 147 14.09 -0.70 24.00
CA ALA A 147 14.72 -1.49 25.06
C ALA A 147 14.12 -1.23 26.46
N GLN A 148 13.48 -0.07 26.66
CA GLN A 148 12.83 0.32 27.91
C GLN A 148 11.34 -0.01 27.90
N GLU A 149 10.67 0.19 26.76
CA GLU A 149 9.20 0.12 26.67
C GLU A 149 8.67 -1.26 26.27
N LEU A 150 9.46 -2.11 25.61
CA LEU A 150 8.98 -3.43 25.15
C LEU A 150 9.28 -4.59 26.13
N PRO A 151 8.44 -5.64 26.16
CA PRO A 151 8.69 -6.87 26.93
C PRO A 151 10.01 -7.56 26.52
N PRO A 152 10.64 -8.34 27.42
CA PRO A 152 11.89 -9.07 27.16
C PRO A 152 11.96 -9.77 25.79
N ASP A 153 10.95 -10.55 25.43
CA ASP A 153 10.91 -11.35 24.20
C ASP A 153 11.04 -10.50 22.93
N TYR A 154 10.51 -9.26 22.94
CA TYR A 154 10.58 -8.36 21.79
C TYR A 154 11.90 -7.59 21.73
N ARG A 155 12.55 -7.33 22.87
CA ARG A 155 13.77 -6.51 22.94
C ARG A 155 14.94 -7.14 22.19
N GLU A 156 15.10 -8.46 22.27
CA GLU A 156 16.16 -9.18 21.54
C GLU A 156 15.96 -9.07 20.02
N HIS A 157 14.73 -9.31 19.55
CA HIS A 157 14.37 -9.21 18.14
C HIS A 157 14.57 -7.79 17.58
N VAL A 158 14.11 -6.77 18.31
CA VAL A 158 14.30 -5.36 17.91
C VAL A 158 15.78 -5.01 17.84
N GLY A 159 16.57 -5.42 18.83
CA GLY A 159 18.03 -5.19 18.82
C GLY A 159 18.70 -5.81 17.60
N ALA A 160 18.33 -7.04 17.24
CA ALA A 160 18.83 -7.71 16.04
C ALA A 160 18.39 -7.02 14.74
N PHE A 161 17.14 -6.57 14.65
CA PHE A 161 16.61 -5.89 13.46
C PHE A 161 17.26 -4.52 13.25
N VAL A 162 17.38 -3.73 14.31
CA VAL A 162 18.07 -2.43 14.25
C VAL A 162 19.53 -2.62 13.82
N LYS A 163 20.23 -3.63 14.36
CA LYS A 163 21.61 -3.94 13.94
C LYS A 163 21.70 -4.22 12.44
N LYS A 164 20.77 -4.99 11.88
CA LYS A 164 20.70 -5.28 10.44
C LYS A 164 20.37 -4.02 9.62
N ALA A 165 19.43 -3.20 10.06
CA ALA A 165 19.10 -1.92 9.42
C ALA A 165 20.30 -0.96 9.37
N VAL A 166 21.00 -0.77 10.50
CA VAL A 166 22.23 0.04 10.54
C VAL A 166 23.31 -0.52 9.60
N SER A 167 23.42 -1.86 9.50
CA SER A 167 24.35 -2.48 8.56
C SER A 167 23.99 -2.22 7.09
N ALA A 168 22.70 -2.22 6.75
CA ALA A 168 22.23 -1.97 5.40
C ALA A 168 22.52 -0.53 4.94
N LEU A 169 22.44 0.45 5.85
CA LEU A 169 22.74 1.86 5.57
C LEU A 169 24.22 2.14 5.20
N LYS A 170 25.13 1.18 5.43
CA LYS A 170 26.55 1.29 5.04
C LYS A 170 26.79 1.01 3.56
N SER A 171 25.85 0.34 2.91
CA SER A 171 25.90 0.09 1.47
C SER A 171 25.23 1.26 0.75
N PRO A 172 25.77 1.72 -0.40
CA PRO A 172 25.10 2.74 -1.20
C PRO A 172 23.70 2.25 -1.58
N ALA A 173 22.71 3.13 -1.45
CA ALA A 173 21.34 2.83 -1.87
C ALA A 173 21.36 2.43 -3.35
N LYS A 174 20.78 1.27 -3.67
CA LYS A 174 20.58 0.88 -5.07
C LYS A 174 19.55 1.84 -5.66
N SER A 175 19.98 2.76 -6.52
CA SER A 175 19.08 3.52 -7.36
C SER A 175 18.71 2.64 -8.55
N ASP A 176 17.51 2.07 -8.54
CA ASP A 176 16.96 1.47 -9.76
C ASP A 176 16.36 2.62 -10.59
N PRO A 177 16.86 2.91 -11.80
CA PRO A 177 16.26 3.95 -12.62
C PRO A 177 14.81 3.53 -12.94
N CYS A 178 13.84 4.27 -12.39
CA CYS A 178 12.41 3.96 -12.59
C CYS A 178 12.01 4.03 -14.09
N MET A 179 12.81 4.73 -14.90
CA MET A 179 12.76 4.71 -16.35
C MET A 179 14.10 4.19 -16.89
N ALA A 180 14.07 3.01 -17.49
CA ALA A 180 15.22 2.35 -18.12
C ALA A 180 15.82 3.21 -19.28
N PRO A 181 16.96 2.80 -19.89
CA PRO A 181 17.58 3.50 -21.03
C PRO A 181 16.60 3.73 -22.21
N GLU A 182 17.02 4.55 -23.18
CA GLU A 182 16.17 5.08 -24.26
C GLU A 182 15.59 4.00 -25.19
N THR A 183 14.44 3.45 -24.80
CA THR A 183 13.51 2.76 -25.70
C THR A 183 12.50 3.79 -26.22
N SER A 184 11.75 3.42 -27.27
CA SER A 184 10.66 4.26 -27.76
C SER A 184 9.65 4.57 -26.64
N LEU A 185 9.26 3.56 -25.85
CA LEU A 185 8.31 3.75 -24.75
C LEU A 185 8.88 4.53 -23.56
N SER A 186 10.18 4.42 -23.26
CA SER A 186 10.76 5.26 -22.20
C SER A 186 10.79 6.75 -22.59
N THR A 187 10.92 7.05 -23.89
CA THR A 187 10.78 8.42 -24.42
C THR A 187 9.34 8.93 -24.30
N VAL A 188 8.36 8.07 -24.64
CA VAL A 188 6.93 8.36 -24.44
C VAL A 188 6.64 8.60 -22.96
N ALA A 189 7.18 7.76 -22.07
CA ALA A 189 7.00 7.87 -20.62
C ALA A 189 7.53 9.18 -20.05
N ARG A 190 8.75 9.58 -20.43
CA ARG A 190 9.32 10.87 -20.03
C ARG A 190 8.47 12.04 -20.53
N SER A 191 8.13 12.04 -21.82
CA SER A 191 7.31 13.10 -22.42
C SER A 191 5.95 13.22 -21.76
N PHE A 192 5.34 12.08 -21.42
CA PHE A 192 4.07 12.01 -20.71
C PHE A 192 4.17 12.55 -19.28
N LEU A 193 5.20 12.13 -18.53
CA LEU A 193 5.47 12.64 -17.17
C LEU A 193 5.69 14.16 -17.17
N ASP A 194 6.53 14.66 -18.08
CA ASP A 194 6.83 16.09 -18.20
C ASP A 194 5.57 16.91 -18.49
N ALA A 195 4.74 16.45 -19.44
CA ALA A 195 3.47 17.11 -19.77
C ALA A 195 2.51 17.15 -18.55
N ILE A 196 2.35 16.03 -17.83
CA ILE A 196 1.47 15.99 -16.67
C ILE A 196 2.00 16.84 -15.51
N LEU A 197 3.31 16.82 -15.23
CA LEU A 197 3.91 17.64 -14.18
C LEU A 197 3.82 19.14 -14.49
N ALA A 198 3.81 19.51 -15.78
CA ALA A 198 3.52 20.86 -16.26
C ALA A 198 2.02 21.21 -16.26
N ALA A 199 1.15 20.30 -15.82
CA ALA A 199 -0.31 20.39 -15.86
C ALA A 199 -0.89 20.58 -17.28
N ASP A 200 -0.14 20.20 -18.32
CA ASP A 200 -0.60 20.24 -19.72
C ASP A 200 -1.36 18.95 -20.05
N ARG A 201 -2.66 18.97 -19.76
CA ARG A 201 -3.50 17.79 -19.90
C ARG A 201 -3.71 17.37 -21.36
N ASP A 202 -3.91 18.35 -22.24
CA ASP A 202 -4.16 18.10 -23.65
C ASP A 202 -2.94 17.45 -24.29
N ARG A 203 -1.73 17.90 -23.93
CA ARG A 203 -0.49 17.27 -24.41
C ARG A 203 -0.31 15.86 -23.86
N ALA A 204 -0.57 15.65 -22.57
CA ALA A 204 -0.47 14.33 -21.96
C ALA A 204 -1.42 13.31 -22.63
N ASP A 205 -2.65 13.73 -22.93
CA ASP A 205 -3.63 12.90 -23.63
C ASP A 205 -3.18 12.61 -25.08
N ALA A 206 -2.75 13.64 -25.81
CA ALA A 206 -2.25 13.49 -27.18
C ALA A 206 -1.08 12.50 -27.29
N ILE A 207 -0.15 12.51 -26.32
CA ILE A 207 1.00 11.58 -26.31
C ILE A 207 0.53 10.12 -26.25
N ILE A 208 -0.46 9.81 -25.41
CA ILE A 208 -0.98 8.44 -25.30
C ILE A 208 -1.80 8.07 -26.54
N ASP A 209 -2.62 8.99 -27.05
CA ASP A 209 -3.43 8.75 -28.25
C ASP A 209 -2.57 8.54 -29.51
N GLU A 210 -1.49 9.32 -29.67
CA GLU A 210 -0.49 9.15 -30.74
C GLU A 210 0.21 7.79 -30.62
N ALA A 211 0.61 7.39 -29.40
CA ALA A 211 1.23 6.08 -29.17
C ALA A 211 0.28 4.93 -29.54
N LEU A 212 -1.01 5.01 -29.16
CA LEU A 212 -2.03 4.03 -29.54
C LEU A 212 -2.29 4.03 -31.06
N ALA A 213 -2.33 5.20 -31.69
CA ALA A 213 -2.52 5.33 -33.14
C ALA A 213 -1.35 4.73 -33.94
N SER A 214 -0.14 4.78 -33.39
CA SER A 214 1.06 4.16 -33.96
C SER A 214 1.13 2.63 -33.77
N GLY A 215 0.12 2.02 -33.13
CA GLY A 215 0.03 0.57 -32.92
C GLY A 215 0.57 0.08 -31.57
N THR A 216 0.98 0.97 -30.66
CA THR A 216 1.31 0.56 -29.28
C THR A 216 0.08 -0.03 -28.61
N THR A 217 0.22 -1.17 -27.96
CA THR A 217 -0.89 -1.85 -27.29
C THR A 217 -1.22 -1.20 -25.94
N VAL A 218 -2.44 -1.39 -25.42
CA VAL A 218 -2.79 -0.93 -24.05
C VAL A 218 -1.89 -1.60 -23.01
N HIS A 219 -1.58 -2.89 -23.21
CA HIS A 219 -0.61 -3.63 -22.42
C HIS A 219 0.74 -2.89 -22.33
N ASP A 220 1.29 -2.47 -23.47
CA ASP A 220 2.58 -1.80 -23.53
C ASP A 220 2.54 -0.38 -22.96
N ILE A 221 1.41 0.33 -23.09
CA ILE A 221 1.20 1.62 -22.39
C ILE A 221 1.21 1.42 -20.87
N TYR A 222 0.55 0.38 -20.35
CA TYR A 222 0.51 0.15 -18.91
C TYR A 222 1.90 -0.14 -18.35
N LEU A 223 2.64 -1.08 -18.95
CA LEU A 223 3.94 -1.52 -18.43
C LEU A 223 5.09 -0.58 -18.82
N GLY A 224 5.04 -0.01 -20.02
CA GLY A 224 6.11 0.82 -20.59
C GLY A 224 5.97 2.31 -20.32
N VAL A 225 4.77 2.80 -19.97
CA VAL A 225 4.51 4.23 -19.73
C VAL A 225 3.96 4.46 -18.32
N PHE A 226 2.77 3.95 -17.99
CA PHE A 226 2.11 4.30 -16.73
C PHE A 226 2.85 3.78 -15.49
N GLN A 227 3.26 2.52 -15.49
CA GLN A 227 3.99 1.95 -14.35
C GLN A 227 5.32 2.69 -14.08
N PRO A 228 6.19 2.96 -15.08
CA PRO A 228 7.38 3.79 -14.90
C PRO A 228 7.07 5.20 -14.38
N VAL A 229 6.04 5.86 -14.93
CA VAL A 229 5.64 7.22 -14.53
C VAL A 229 5.15 7.27 -13.09
N LEU A 230 4.36 6.29 -12.64
CA LEU A 230 3.92 6.19 -11.24
C LEU A 230 5.10 5.96 -10.30
N ARG A 231 6.05 5.09 -10.67
CA ARG A 231 7.26 4.85 -9.87
C ARG A 231 8.14 6.08 -9.77
N GLU A 232 8.40 6.76 -10.88
CA GLU A 232 9.19 8.00 -10.87
C GLU A 232 8.47 9.11 -10.10
N THR A 233 7.15 9.27 -10.26
CA THR A 233 6.36 10.23 -9.48
C THR A 233 6.49 9.97 -7.99
N GLY A 234 6.40 8.70 -7.56
CA GLY A 234 6.63 8.31 -6.17
C GLY A 234 8.04 8.66 -5.68
N LYS A 235 9.06 8.45 -6.51
CA LYS A 235 10.45 8.84 -6.21
C LYS A 235 10.62 10.35 -6.07
N LEU A 236 10.12 11.14 -7.03
CA LEU A 236 10.14 12.61 -6.98
C LEU A 236 9.43 13.13 -5.73
N TRP A 237 8.28 12.55 -5.39
CA TRP A 237 7.55 12.89 -4.18
C TRP A 237 8.36 12.60 -2.91
N GLN A 238 8.98 11.41 -2.82
CA GLN A 238 9.86 11.06 -1.70
C GLN A 238 11.02 12.06 -1.56
N GLN A 239 11.62 12.47 -2.68
CA GLN A 239 12.72 13.42 -2.76
C GLN A 239 12.29 14.87 -2.52
N ASN A 240 10.99 15.16 -2.39
CA ASN A 240 10.42 16.51 -2.28
C ASN A 240 10.62 17.36 -3.55
N GLU A 241 10.75 16.70 -4.70
CA GLU A 241 10.78 17.31 -6.04
C GLU A 241 9.39 17.36 -6.67
N ALA A 242 8.45 16.53 -6.20
CA ALA A 242 7.03 16.62 -6.47
C ALA A 242 6.21 16.79 -5.19
N THR A 243 5.15 17.59 -5.27
CA THR A 243 4.19 17.79 -4.19
C THR A 243 3.15 16.67 -4.15
N VAL A 244 2.43 16.54 -3.02
CA VAL A 244 1.27 15.64 -2.92
C VAL A 244 0.20 16.00 -3.95
N ALA A 245 0.01 17.29 -4.24
CA ALA A 245 -0.95 17.74 -5.24
C ALA A 245 -0.57 17.26 -6.65
N GLN A 246 0.73 17.30 -7.00
CA GLN A 246 1.22 16.78 -8.28
C GLN A 246 1.08 15.26 -8.37
N GLU A 247 1.39 14.52 -7.30
CA GLU A 247 1.15 13.06 -7.27
C GLU A 247 -0.32 12.74 -7.53
N HIS A 248 -1.25 13.38 -6.81
CA HIS A 248 -2.68 13.19 -7.02
C HIS A 248 -3.13 13.57 -8.44
N TYR A 249 -2.56 14.64 -9.01
CA TYR A 249 -2.85 15.04 -10.38
C TYR A 249 -2.38 14.00 -11.40
N VAL A 250 -1.19 13.42 -11.21
CA VAL A 250 -0.66 12.33 -12.04
C VAL A 250 -1.54 11.09 -11.94
N THR A 251 -1.81 10.62 -10.72
CA THR A 251 -2.65 9.45 -10.44
C THR A 251 -4.06 9.62 -11.01
N GLY A 252 -4.71 10.76 -10.75
CA GLY A 252 -6.04 11.07 -11.30
C GLY A 252 -6.04 11.17 -12.82
N THR A 253 -4.96 11.68 -13.41
CA THR A 253 -4.81 11.74 -14.87
C THR A 253 -4.76 10.37 -15.49
N ILE A 254 -3.90 9.49 -14.96
CA ILE A 254 -3.75 8.11 -15.44
C ILE A 254 -5.09 7.37 -15.31
N HIS A 255 -5.82 7.50 -14.20
CA HIS A 255 -7.15 6.89 -14.05
C HIS A 255 -8.12 7.26 -15.17
N GLN A 256 -8.17 8.55 -15.53
CA GLN A 256 -9.05 9.02 -16.61
C GLN A 256 -8.65 8.43 -17.96
N ILE A 257 -7.34 8.36 -18.26
CA ILE A 257 -6.86 7.77 -19.52
C ILE A 257 -7.16 6.27 -19.55
N MET A 258 -6.91 5.53 -18.47
CA MET A 258 -7.28 4.10 -18.35
C MET A 258 -8.77 3.89 -18.61
N GLY A 259 -9.63 4.76 -18.08
CA GLY A 259 -11.07 4.72 -18.33
C GLY A 259 -11.44 4.84 -19.82
N ARG A 260 -10.80 5.76 -20.55
CA ARG A 260 -11.03 5.93 -22.01
C ARG A 260 -10.49 4.77 -22.84
N MET A 261 -9.41 4.14 -22.39
CA MET A 261 -8.82 3.00 -23.09
C MET A 261 -9.59 1.70 -22.86
N HIS A 262 -10.55 1.66 -21.93
CA HIS A 262 -11.28 0.44 -21.58
C HIS A 262 -12.02 -0.19 -22.78
N ASP A 263 -12.55 0.61 -23.71
CA ASP A 263 -13.16 0.06 -24.94
C ASP A 263 -12.15 -0.70 -25.81
N ARG A 264 -10.86 -0.36 -25.75
CA ARG A 264 -9.79 -1.09 -26.44
C ARG A 264 -9.40 -2.36 -25.68
N VAL A 265 -9.46 -2.34 -24.35
CA VAL A 265 -9.31 -3.52 -23.49
C VAL A 265 -10.44 -4.53 -23.77
N ALA A 266 -11.69 -4.05 -23.86
CA ALA A 266 -12.86 -4.87 -24.17
C ALA A 266 -12.99 -5.20 -25.67
N GLY A 267 -12.43 -4.37 -26.55
CA GLY A 267 -12.51 -4.43 -28.01
C GLY A 267 -11.67 -5.55 -28.65
N SER A 268 -10.66 -6.07 -27.95
CA SER A 268 -9.99 -7.34 -28.27
C SER A 268 -10.88 -8.58 -28.04
N GLY A 269 -12.15 -8.37 -27.69
CA GLY A 269 -13.18 -9.39 -27.68
C GLY A 269 -13.71 -9.60 -26.28
N ARG A 270 -14.82 -8.94 -25.97
CA ARG A 270 -15.75 -9.23 -24.86
C ARG A 270 -16.32 -10.67 -24.88
N LYS A 271 -15.73 -11.59 -25.65
CA LYS A 271 -15.98 -13.01 -25.52
C LYS A 271 -15.25 -13.45 -24.27
N ILE A 272 -15.99 -13.64 -23.18
CA ILE A 272 -15.50 -14.45 -22.06
C ILE A 272 -15.16 -15.81 -22.68
N THR A 273 -13.88 -16.05 -22.94
CA THR A 273 -13.40 -17.23 -23.66
C THR A 273 -12.96 -18.31 -22.68
N GLN A 274 -12.52 -17.92 -21.49
CA GLN A 274 -11.97 -18.83 -20.49
C GLN A 274 -13.03 -19.52 -19.63
N LYS A 275 -14.26 -18.96 -19.54
CA LYS A 275 -15.30 -19.34 -18.56
C LYS A 275 -14.77 -19.37 -17.11
N LYS A 276 -13.87 -18.44 -16.78
CA LYS A 276 -13.29 -18.26 -15.44
C LYS A 276 -13.64 -16.87 -14.93
N SER A 277 -13.84 -16.73 -13.62
CA SER A 277 -14.20 -15.47 -12.98
C SER A 277 -13.15 -15.04 -11.94
N VAL A 278 -12.84 -13.75 -11.87
CA VAL A 278 -11.90 -13.19 -10.88
C VAL A 278 -12.46 -11.93 -10.25
N VAL A 279 -12.33 -11.82 -8.92
CA VAL A 279 -12.55 -10.58 -8.17
C VAL A 279 -11.20 -9.93 -7.93
N ALA A 280 -11.02 -8.70 -8.41
CA ALA A 280 -9.79 -7.91 -8.25
C ALA A 280 -10.04 -6.74 -7.29
N ALA A 281 -9.30 -6.66 -6.18
CA ALA A 281 -9.60 -5.70 -5.12
C ALA A 281 -8.36 -5.15 -4.41
N SER A 282 -8.44 -3.88 -4.00
CA SER A 282 -7.64 -3.29 -2.93
C SER A 282 -8.44 -3.37 -1.63
N VAL A 283 -7.91 -4.08 -0.63
CA VAL A 283 -8.64 -4.46 0.59
C VAL A 283 -8.54 -3.40 1.69
N GLY A 284 -9.61 -3.28 2.49
CA GLY A 284 -9.59 -2.48 3.71
C GLY A 284 -9.46 -1.01 3.36
N GLU A 285 -8.50 -0.31 3.95
CA GLU A 285 -8.24 1.13 3.71
C GLU A 285 -7.17 1.38 2.63
N GLU A 286 -6.85 0.39 1.79
CA GLU A 286 -5.88 0.57 0.70
C GLU A 286 -6.45 1.47 -0.40
N LEU A 287 -5.85 2.64 -0.57
CA LEU A 287 -6.29 3.66 -1.54
C LEU A 287 -5.60 3.52 -2.89
N HIS A 288 -4.49 2.78 -2.98
CA HIS A 288 -3.75 2.61 -4.23
C HIS A 288 -4.39 1.48 -5.05
N ASP A 289 -5.02 1.84 -6.16
CA ASP A 289 -5.82 0.91 -6.95
C ASP A 289 -5.42 0.83 -8.44
N ILE A 290 -4.56 1.72 -8.95
CA ILE A 290 -4.07 1.64 -10.33
C ILE A 290 -3.41 0.29 -10.62
N GLY A 291 -2.56 -0.21 -9.71
CA GLY A 291 -1.87 -1.50 -9.90
C GLY A 291 -2.84 -2.68 -10.01
N ILE A 292 -3.84 -2.76 -9.14
CA ILE A 292 -4.87 -3.82 -9.22
C ILE A 292 -5.83 -3.60 -10.39
N ARG A 293 -6.03 -2.36 -10.84
CA ARG A 293 -6.77 -2.07 -12.07
C ARG A 293 -6.03 -2.58 -13.30
N MET A 294 -4.70 -2.40 -13.39
CA MET A 294 -3.90 -2.98 -14.46
C MET A 294 -4.02 -4.50 -14.48
N VAL A 295 -3.94 -5.15 -13.31
CA VAL A 295 -4.17 -6.59 -13.17
C VAL A 295 -5.56 -6.98 -13.69
N ALA A 296 -6.61 -6.26 -13.29
CA ALA A 296 -7.99 -6.51 -13.72
C ALA A 296 -8.13 -6.42 -15.26
N ASP A 297 -7.63 -5.35 -15.86
CA ASP A 297 -7.68 -5.17 -17.32
C ASP A 297 -6.88 -6.27 -18.05
N PHE A 298 -5.78 -6.77 -17.48
CA PHE A 298 -5.01 -7.87 -18.08
C PHE A 298 -5.75 -9.21 -18.01
N PHE A 299 -6.48 -9.48 -16.93
CA PHE A 299 -7.40 -10.62 -16.86
C PHE A 299 -8.52 -10.52 -17.91
N GLU A 300 -9.06 -9.32 -18.15
CA GLU A 300 -10.04 -9.09 -19.21
C GLU A 300 -9.46 -9.38 -20.60
N MET A 301 -8.22 -8.91 -20.87
CA MET A 301 -7.50 -9.20 -22.12
C MET A 301 -7.25 -10.70 -22.33
N ASP A 302 -7.03 -11.47 -21.25
CA ASP A 302 -6.90 -12.94 -21.28
C ASP A 302 -8.24 -13.69 -21.42
N GLY A 303 -9.37 -12.95 -21.37
CA GLY A 303 -10.71 -13.48 -21.60
C GLY A 303 -11.42 -14.02 -20.34
N TRP A 304 -11.02 -13.56 -19.16
CA TRP A 304 -11.72 -13.82 -17.90
C TRP A 304 -12.94 -12.91 -17.73
N GLU A 305 -13.91 -13.37 -16.95
CA GLU A 305 -14.91 -12.48 -16.35
C GLU A 305 -14.27 -11.78 -15.14
N VAL A 306 -14.22 -10.45 -15.16
CA VAL A 306 -13.53 -9.67 -14.13
C VAL A 306 -14.53 -8.80 -13.39
N TYR A 307 -14.45 -8.84 -12.05
CA TYR A 307 -15.14 -7.92 -11.18
C TYR A 307 -14.11 -7.13 -10.36
N TYR A 308 -13.80 -5.93 -10.83
CA TYR A 308 -12.89 -5.00 -10.15
C TYR A 308 -13.65 -4.09 -9.19
N THR A 309 -13.26 -4.08 -7.91
CA THR A 309 -13.99 -3.36 -6.86
C THR A 309 -13.43 -1.98 -6.53
N GLY A 310 -12.28 -1.60 -7.08
CA GLY A 310 -11.63 -0.32 -6.78
C GLY A 310 -10.82 -0.31 -5.48
N ALA A 311 -10.42 0.90 -5.09
CA ALA A 311 -9.81 1.21 -3.81
C ALA A 311 -10.76 0.96 -2.61
N ASN A 312 -10.17 0.80 -1.43
CA ASN A 312 -10.84 0.85 -0.14
C ASN A 312 -12.06 -0.08 0.01
N THR A 313 -11.97 -1.32 -0.51
CA THR A 313 -13.10 -2.23 -0.49
C THR A 313 -13.17 -2.99 0.85
N PRO A 314 -14.28 -2.91 1.61
CA PRO A 314 -14.43 -3.65 2.86
C PRO A 314 -14.38 -5.17 2.66
N VAL A 315 -13.76 -5.89 3.61
CA VAL A 315 -13.60 -7.36 3.55
C VAL A 315 -14.92 -8.07 3.28
N LYS A 316 -16.00 -7.70 3.98
CA LYS A 316 -17.32 -8.32 3.79
C LYS A 316 -17.81 -8.19 2.35
N CYS A 317 -17.64 -7.02 1.74
CA CYS A 317 -18.08 -6.77 0.36
C CYS A 317 -17.28 -7.62 -0.65
N ILE A 318 -16.00 -7.86 -0.39
CA ILE A 318 -15.19 -8.76 -1.22
C ILE A 318 -15.71 -10.20 -1.10
N LEU A 319 -16.03 -10.68 0.12
CA LEU A 319 -16.61 -12.01 0.31
C LEU A 319 -17.93 -12.17 -0.45
N ASP A 320 -18.82 -11.18 -0.33
CA ASP A 320 -20.13 -11.20 -1.00
C ASP A 320 -19.93 -11.20 -2.54
N ALA A 321 -19.04 -10.35 -3.06
CA ALA A 321 -18.71 -10.32 -4.49
C ALA A 321 -18.16 -11.66 -5.00
N VAL A 322 -17.30 -12.32 -4.23
CA VAL A 322 -16.76 -13.64 -4.60
C VAL A 322 -17.87 -14.68 -4.75
N LYS A 323 -18.85 -14.68 -3.85
CA LYS A 323 -20.00 -15.60 -3.91
C LYS A 323 -20.92 -15.27 -5.09
N ASP A 324 -21.31 -14.00 -5.22
CA ASP A 324 -22.25 -13.54 -6.24
C ASP A 324 -21.72 -13.78 -7.66
N ARG A 325 -20.41 -13.57 -7.85
CA ARG A 325 -19.72 -13.76 -9.13
C ARG A 325 -19.20 -15.18 -9.36
N LYS A 326 -19.41 -16.09 -8.39
CA LYS A 326 -18.86 -17.47 -8.40
C LYS A 326 -17.38 -17.47 -8.78
N ALA A 327 -16.60 -16.58 -8.18
CA ALA A 327 -15.25 -16.31 -8.61
C ALA A 327 -14.35 -17.54 -8.44
N ASP A 328 -13.54 -17.83 -9.45
CA ASP A 328 -12.51 -18.87 -9.37
C ASP A 328 -11.26 -18.39 -8.65
N ALA A 329 -10.98 -17.10 -8.79
CA ALA A 329 -9.84 -16.43 -8.19
C ALA A 329 -10.19 -15.11 -7.51
N VAL A 330 -9.35 -14.72 -6.57
CA VAL A 330 -9.28 -13.37 -6.00
C VAL A 330 -7.86 -12.84 -6.23
N ALA A 331 -7.75 -11.71 -6.92
CA ALA A 331 -6.50 -10.99 -7.09
C ALA A 331 -6.47 -9.80 -6.11
N LEU A 332 -5.42 -9.71 -5.30
CA LEU A 332 -5.23 -8.65 -4.31
C LEU A 332 -3.95 -7.89 -4.56
N SER A 333 -3.99 -6.58 -4.36
CA SER A 333 -2.80 -5.74 -4.34
C SER A 333 -2.83 -4.83 -3.12
N ILE A 334 -1.67 -4.66 -2.48
CA ILE A 334 -1.46 -3.62 -1.47
C ILE A 334 -0.12 -2.93 -1.74
N THR A 335 -0.08 -1.62 -1.49
CA THR A 335 1.13 -0.81 -1.56
C THR A 335 1.73 -0.62 -0.17
N MET A 336 0.87 -0.50 0.84
CA MET A 336 1.30 -0.16 2.20
C MET A 336 1.42 -1.42 3.08
N PRO A 337 2.60 -1.73 3.67
CA PRO A 337 2.75 -2.87 4.58
C PRO A 337 1.75 -2.87 5.75
N SER A 338 1.31 -1.69 6.21
CA SER A 338 0.26 -1.55 7.24
C SER A 338 -1.09 -2.19 6.89
N ARG A 339 -1.30 -2.61 5.64
CA ARG A 339 -2.51 -3.30 5.16
C ARG A 339 -2.41 -4.82 5.24
N LEU A 340 -1.27 -5.39 5.63
CA LEU A 340 -1.11 -6.82 5.85
C LEU A 340 -2.14 -7.43 6.84
N PRO A 341 -2.55 -6.74 7.93
CA PRO A 341 -3.64 -7.22 8.77
C PRO A 341 -4.97 -7.39 8.01
N ASP A 342 -5.33 -6.43 7.16
CA ASP A 342 -6.57 -6.47 6.35
C ASP A 342 -6.55 -7.63 5.35
N VAL A 343 -5.40 -7.83 4.69
CA VAL A 343 -5.16 -8.99 3.81
C VAL A 343 -5.31 -10.30 4.56
N GLN A 344 -4.64 -10.47 5.70
CA GLN A 344 -4.72 -11.71 6.45
C GLN A 344 -6.16 -11.97 6.93
N TYR A 345 -6.86 -10.93 7.38
CA TYR A 345 -8.24 -11.04 7.81
C TYR A 345 -9.14 -11.49 6.64
N LEU A 346 -9.01 -10.87 5.47
CA LEU A 346 -9.74 -11.27 4.26
C LEU A 346 -9.47 -12.73 3.87
N ILE A 347 -8.21 -13.15 3.81
CA ILE A 347 -7.83 -14.52 3.45
C ILE A 347 -8.45 -15.52 4.43
N ARG A 348 -8.35 -15.26 5.73
CA ARG A 348 -8.97 -16.13 6.75
C ARG A 348 -10.48 -16.19 6.61
N SER A 349 -11.13 -15.05 6.35
CA SER A 349 -12.58 -15.00 6.13
C SER A 349 -13.00 -15.78 4.87
N LEU A 350 -12.26 -15.65 3.76
CA LEU A 350 -12.51 -16.42 2.53
C LEU A 350 -12.36 -17.93 2.75
N ARG A 351 -11.37 -18.35 3.56
CA ARG A 351 -11.13 -19.77 3.89
C ARG A 351 -12.13 -20.34 4.88
N ALA A 352 -12.61 -19.53 5.82
CA ALA A 352 -13.55 -19.98 6.85
C ALA A 352 -14.97 -20.18 6.31
N ASP A 353 -15.32 -19.53 5.20
CA ASP A 353 -16.63 -19.64 4.56
C ASP A 353 -16.63 -20.72 3.47
N ALA A 354 -17.47 -21.75 3.60
CA ALA A 354 -17.56 -22.86 2.66
C ALA A 354 -17.91 -22.42 1.23
N GLY A 355 -18.66 -21.32 1.07
CA GLY A 355 -19.01 -20.77 -0.24
C GLY A 355 -17.85 -20.10 -0.96
N THR A 356 -16.75 -19.78 -0.26
CA THR A 356 -15.57 -19.11 -0.84
C THR A 356 -14.26 -19.86 -0.61
N ALA A 357 -14.24 -20.90 0.22
CA ALA A 357 -13.00 -21.61 0.58
C ALA A 357 -12.22 -22.17 -0.62
N HIS A 358 -12.92 -22.45 -1.72
CA HIS A 358 -12.39 -23.01 -2.96
C HIS A 358 -11.63 -22.01 -3.85
N VAL A 359 -11.78 -20.69 -3.63
CA VAL A 359 -11.20 -19.68 -4.53
C VAL A 359 -9.69 -19.62 -4.41
N LYS A 360 -9.01 -19.38 -5.53
CA LYS A 360 -7.56 -19.21 -5.56
C LYS A 360 -7.18 -17.77 -5.30
N ILE A 361 -6.33 -17.54 -4.32
CA ILE A 361 -5.95 -16.20 -3.87
C ILE A 361 -4.54 -15.90 -4.38
N ILE A 362 -4.45 -14.89 -5.24
CA ILE A 362 -3.20 -14.39 -5.81
C ILE A 362 -2.98 -13.01 -5.22
N ILE A 363 -1.77 -12.77 -4.73
CA ILE A 363 -1.44 -11.50 -4.10
C ILE A 363 -0.19 -10.88 -4.70
N GLY A 364 -0.18 -9.57 -4.81
CA GLY A 364 0.98 -8.80 -5.25
C GLY A 364 1.06 -7.46 -4.55
N GLY A 365 1.88 -6.58 -5.12
CA GLY A 365 2.14 -5.26 -4.57
C GLY A 365 3.41 -5.20 -3.72
N TYR A 366 3.74 -3.98 -3.30
CA TYR A 366 5.07 -3.62 -2.81
C TYR A 366 5.57 -4.47 -1.62
N PRO A 367 4.75 -4.79 -0.60
CA PRO A 367 5.22 -5.57 0.55
C PRO A 367 5.71 -6.99 0.18
N PHE A 368 5.12 -7.59 -0.86
CA PHE A 368 5.49 -8.93 -1.32
C PHE A 368 6.75 -8.93 -2.19
N ALA A 369 7.10 -7.79 -2.79
CA ALA A 369 8.40 -7.60 -3.44
C ALA A 369 9.53 -7.45 -2.42
N ILE A 370 9.27 -6.80 -1.27
CA ILE A 370 10.25 -6.65 -0.18
C ILE A 370 10.55 -8.01 0.48
N LEU A 371 9.51 -8.83 0.71
CA LEU A 371 9.63 -10.12 1.37
C LEU A 371 8.96 -11.22 0.50
N PRO A 372 9.71 -11.89 -0.40
CA PRO A 372 9.14 -12.81 -1.39
C PRO A 372 8.33 -14.00 -0.84
N ASP A 373 8.58 -14.44 0.39
CA ASP A 373 7.83 -15.54 1.03
C ASP A 373 6.65 -15.08 1.89
N LEU A 374 6.37 -13.77 1.94
CA LEU A 374 5.30 -13.20 2.77
C LEU A 374 3.91 -13.73 2.44
N TRP A 375 3.64 -14.01 1.16
CA TRP A 375 2.36 -14.54 0.70
C TRP A 375 1.99 -15.86 1.38
N LYS A 376 3.00 -16.70 1.70
CA LYS A 376 2.82 -17.95 2.46
C LYS A 376 2.40 -17.66 3.89
N GLN A 377 2.98 -16.63 4.50
CA GLN A 377 2.71 -16.27 5.90
C GLN A 377 1.28 -15.71 6.11
N VAL A 378 0.75 -15.02 5.10
CA VAL A 378 -0.64 -14.50 5.12
C VAL A 378 -1.67 -15.51 4.62
N GLY A 379 -1.23 -16.63 4.01
CA GLY A 379 -2.08 -17.76 3.60
C GLY A 379 -2.65 -17.67 2.18
N ALA A 380 -2.03 -16.88 1.29
CA ALA A 380 -2.40 -16.84 -0.12
C ALA A 380 -1.95 -18.12 -0.86
N ASP A 381 -2.54 -18.41 -2.03
CA ASP A 381 -2.12 -19.56 -2.85
C ASP A 381 -0.87 -19.25 -3.67
N SER A 382 -0.64 -17.98 -4.04
CA SER A 382 0.54 -17.58 -4.80
C SER A 382 0.82 -16.08 -4.74
N TYR A 383 2.05 -15.71 -5.10
CA TYR A 383 2.49 -14.33 -5.32
C TYR A 383 2.65 -14.07 -6.81
N ALA A 384 2.28 -12.87 -7.25
CA ALA A 384 2.55 -12.37 -8.59
C ALA A 384 3.32 -11.04 -8.54
N ALA A 385 4.42 -10.95 -9.30
CA ALA A 385 5.27 -9.77 -9.33
C ALA A 385 4.72 -8.62 -10.20
N GLY A 386 3.75 -8.90 -11.06
CA GLY A 386 3.13 -7.95 -11.98
C GLY A 386 1.87 -8.51 -12.61
N ALA A 387 1.24 -7.73 -13.50
CA ALA A 387 -0.05 -8.08 -14.09
C ALA A 387 0.01 -9.35 -14.96
N ASP A 388 1.04 -9.50 -15.82
CA ASP A 388 1.23 -10.72 -16.62
C ASP A 388 1.39 -11.98 -15.77
N ASP A 389 2.23 -11.88 -14.74
CA ASP A 389 2.50 -12.99 -13.83
C ASP A 389 1.23 -13.36 -13.03
N ALA A 390 0.37 -12.39 -12.70
CA ALA A 390 -0.90 -12.65 -12.03
C ALA A 390 -1.84 -13.49 -12.91
N VAL A 391 -1.98 -13.13 -14.19
CA VAL A 391 -2.80 -13.87 -15.15
C VAL A 391 -2.23 -15.28 -15.38
N ALA A 392 -0.93 -15.38 -15.66
CA ALA A 392 -0.26 -16.67 -15.87
C ALA A 392 -0.39 -17.59 -14.65
N THR A 393 -0.21 -17.04 -13.45
CA THR A 393 -0.35 -17.77 -12.19
C THR A 393 -1.78 -18.23 -11.96
N ALA A 394 -2.78 -17.39 -12.22
CA ALA A 394 -4.19 -17.78 -12.09
C ALA A 394 -4.55 -18.92 -13.04
N ASN A 395 -4.14 -18.81 -14.30
CA ASN A 395 -4.37 -19.84 -15.30
C ASN A 395 -3.77 -21.19 -14.88
N ARG A 396 -2.54 -21.17 -14.34
CA ARG A 396 -1.88 -22.37 -13.79
C ARG A 396 -2.62 -22.95 -12.58
N LEU A 397 -3.05 -22.11 -11.63
CA LEU A 397 -3.73 -22.56 -10.41
C LEU A 397 -5.12 -23.16 -10.68
N ILE A 398 -5.77 -22.75 -11.77
CA ILE A 398 -7.16 -23.10 -12.10
C ILE A 398 -7.27 -24.12 -13.24
N ALA A 399 -6.18 -24.43 -13.96
CA ALA A 399 -6.15 -25.38 -15.07
C ALA A 399 -6.71 -26.79 -14.78
N GLY A 400 -6.84 -27.17 -13.49
CA GLY A 400 -7.41 -28.46 -13.06
C GLY A 400 -8.93 -28.48 -12.81
N LYS A 401 -9.63 -27.35 -12.89
CA LYS A 401 -11.11 -27.32 -12.80
C LYS A 401 -11.71 -27.51 -14.20
N ARG A 402 -11.95 -28.75 -14.61
CA ARG A 402 -12.75 -29.09 -15.80
C ARG A 402 -13.98 -29.87 -15.42
#